data_AF-A0A938I8D7-F1
#
_entry.id   AF-A0A938I8D7-F1
#
_cell.length_a   1.000
_cell.length_b   1.000
_cell.length_c   1.000
_cell.angle_alpha   90.00
_cell.angle_beta   90.00
_cell.angle_gamma   90.00
#
_symmetry.space_group_name_H-M   'P 1'
#
loop_
_entity.id
_entity.type
_entity.pdbx_description
1 polymer ?
#
loop_
_entity_poly.entity_id
_entity_poly.type
_entity_poly.pdbx_seq_one_letter_code
_entity_poly.pdbx_strand_id
1 'polypeptide(L)'
;MKPIRRWSLLILLVSMTTACSGCHIFSGAVMTAVTYSKFWVITPPIPVSAYWQQQIEDTYWEEERYTKVPILDPVEGENAPLFCLDPPSSDEVMRSLPDSAEGGLAFIAETFRNNVRIVVEPIVDRVDECRFYPLAGPARLHHCHYKCTVYYDKTIRSTWPIPFTHEDEATEVIYIDHDHLIRCSGPDAP
;
A
#
# COMPACT_ATOMS: atom_id res chain seq x y z
N MET A 1 -17.01 -24.65 43.19
CA MET A 1 -16.02 -23.90 44.01
C MET A 1 -14.75 -24.67 44.38
N LYS A 2 -14.75 -26.01 44.51
CA LYS A 2 -13.54 -26.80 44.85
C LYS A 2 -12.44 -26.91 43.76
N PRO A 3 -12.72 -26.92 42.43
CA PRO A 3 -11.67 -27.09 41.42
C PRO A 3 -10.84 -25.82 41.24
N ILE A 4 -11.47 -24.64 41.17
CA ILE A 4 -10.79 -23.35 41.00
C ILE A 4 -9.75 -23.10 42.10
N ARG A 5 -10.07 -23.45 43.36
CA ARG A 5 -9.12 -23.33 44.48
C ARG A 5 -7.95 -24.32 44.40
N ARG A 6 -8.16 -25.50 43.80
CA ARG A 6 -7.09 -26.49 43.56
C ARG A 6 -6.18 -26.04 42.43
N TRP A 7 -6.75 -25.54 41.33
CA TRP A 7 -5.99 -24.98 40.22
C TRP A 7 -5.19 -23.74 40.65
N SER A 8 -5.77 -22.84 41.46
CA SER A 8 -5.04 -21.67 41.98
C SER A 8 -3.88 -22.06 42.88
N LEU A 9 -4.06 -23.08 43.75
CA LEU A 9 -2.99 -23.58 44.61
C LEU A 9 -1.89 -24.30 43.81
N LEU A 10 -2.25 -25.04 42.76
CA LEU A 10 -1.28 -25.69 41.88
C LEU A 10 -0.45 -24.67 41.08
N ILE A 11 -1.10 -23.63 40.52
CA ILE A 11 -0.40 -22.55 39.81
C ILE A 11 0.56 -21.82 40.76
N LEU A 12 0.13 -21.53 41.99
CA LEU A 12 0.97 -20.87 42.98
C LEU A 12 2.17 -21.75 43.40
N LEU A 13 1.95 -23.05 43.59
CA LEU A 13 3.01 -23.99 43.95
C LEU A 13 4.02 -24.19 42.82
N VAL A 14 3.57 -24.25 41.56
CA VAL A 14 4.46 -24.28 40.38
C VAL A 14 5.25 -22.98 40.26
N SER A 15 4.64 -21.83 40.50
CA SER A 15 5.34 -20.53 40.43
C SER A 15 6.45 -20.43 41.49
N MET A 16 6.20 -20.91 42.71
CA MET A 16 7.21 -20.92 43.79
C MET A 16 8.34 -21.89 43.51
N THR A 17 8.07 -23.08 42.96
CA THR A 17 9.13 -24.05 42.66
C THR A 17 10.02 -23.59 41.51
N THR A 18 9.45 -22.91 40.50
CA THR A 18 10.24 -22.34 39.39
C THR A 18 11.14 -21.17 39.81
N ALA A 19 10.77 -20.42 40.85
CA ALA A 19 11.58 -19.30 41.34
C ALA A 19 12.73 -19.74 42.26
N CYS A 20 12.57 -20.84 42.99
CA CYS A 20 13.58 -21.30 43.97
C CYS A 20 14.50 -22.40 43.43
N SER A 21 14.10 -23.16 42.41
CA SER A 21 15.02 -24.06 41.73
C SER A 21 15.92 -23.24 40.81
N GLY A 22 17.24 -23.25 41.00
CA GLY A 22 18.23 -22.60 40.13
C GLY A 22 18.30 -23.18 38.70
N CYS A 23 17.19 -23.70 38.19
CA CYS A 23 17.03 -24.26 36.87
C CYS A 23 16.88 -23.10 35.87
N HIS A 24 18.03 -22.59 35.41
CA HIS A 24 18.13 -21.55 34.39
C HIS A 24 17.66 -22.00 32.99
N ILE A 25 17.05 -23.17 32.83
CA ILE A 25 16.59 -23.64 31.52
C ILE A 25 15.46 -22.76 31.01
N PHE A 26 14.48 -22.40 31.84
CA PHE A 26 13.35 -21.58 31.38
C PHE A 26 13.69 -20.08 31.37
N SER A 27 14.28 -19.56 32.46
CA SER A 27 14.68 -18.15 32.54
C SER A 27 15.84 -17.81 31.61
N GLY A 28 16.82 -18.71 31.50
CA GLY A 28 17.97 -18.57 30.62
C GLY A 28 17.60 -18.77 29.15
N ALA A 29 16.76 -19.74 28.77
CA ALA A 29 16.32 -19.89 27.39
C ALA A 29 15.46 -18.72 26.91
N VAL A 30 14.60 -18.16 27.77
CA VAL A 30 13.83 -16.96 27.42
C VAL A 30 14.75 -15.75 27.27
N MET A 31 15.72 -15.57 28.18
CA MET A 31 16.65 -14.44 28.11
C MET A 31 17.61 -14.56 26.91
N THR A 32 18.13 -15.75 26.62
CA THR A 32 18.94 -15.99 25.43
C THR A 32 18.12 -15.87 24.16
N ALA A 33 16.88 -16.36 24.11
CA ALA A 33 15.99 -16.15 22.98
C ALA A 33 15.77 -14.66 22.71
N VAL A 34 15.49 -13.86 23.75
CA VAL A 34 15.35 -12.39 23.63
C VAL A 34 16.66 -11.70 23.24
N THR A 35 17.81 -12.23 23.66
CA THR A 35 19.12 -11.66 23.32
C THR A 35 19.53 -12.00 21.89
N TYR A 36 19.28 -13.24 21.43
CA TYR A 36 19.51 -13.67 20.06
C TYR A 36 18.50 -13.04 19.09
N SER A 37 17.26 -12.79 19.52
CA SER A 37 16.26 -12.09 18.70
C SER A 37 16.67 -10.64 18.41
N LYS A 38 17.36 -9.99 19.36
CA LYS A 38 18.00 -8.67 19.13
C LYS A 38 19.16 -8.72 18.13
N PHE A 39 19.91 -9.82 18.06
CA PHE A 39 21.04 -9.98 17.14
C PHE A 39 20.59 -10.15 15.68
N TRP A 40 19.45 -10.82 15.46
CA TRP A 40 18.88 -11.05 14.13
C TRP A 40 17.83 -10.01 13.70
N VAL A 41 17.57 -8.97 14.51
CA VAL A 41 16.48 -7.99 14.28
C VAL A 41 15.11 -8.67 14.10
N ILE A 42 14.95 -9.91 14.58
CA ILE A 42 13.66 -10.57 14.68
C ILE A 42 13.12 -10.13 16.03
N THR A 43 12.44 -8.98 16.06
CA THR A 43 11.85 -8.46 17.30
C THR A 43 10.87 -9.47 17.90
N PRO A 44 10.82 -9.61 19.24
CA PRO A 44 9.80 -10.41 19.93
C PRO A 44 8.39 -9.98 19.47
N PRO A 45 7.41 -10.89 19.49
CA PRO A 45 6.38 -11.02 18.46
C PRO A 45 5.78 -9.66 18.08
N ILE A 46 6.17 -9.14 16.91
CA ILE A 46 5.39 -8.09 16.27
C ILE A 46 3.98 -8.71 16.13
N PRO A 47 2.92 -8.06 16.63
CA PRO A 47 1.57 -8.62 16.58
C PRO A 47 1.03 -8.79 15.15
N VAL A 48 1.84 -8.39 14.15
CA VAL A 48 1.52 -8.33 12.73
C VAL A 48 2.58 -9.18 12.02
N SER A 49 2.17 -10.15 11.22
CA SER A 49 3.10 -10.93 10.40
C SER A 49 3.72 -10.04 9.31
N ALA A 50 4.87 -10.42 8.77
CA ALA A 50 5.52 -9.67 7.68
C ALA A 50 4.58 -9.45 6.48
N TYR A 51 3.70 -10.41 6.19
CA TYR A 51 2.67 -10.28 5.16
C TYR A 51 1.68 -9.15 5.48
N TRP A 52 1.12 -9.14 6.69
CA TRP A 52 0.19 -8.10 7.10
C TRP A 52 0.86 -6.73 7.21
N GLN A 53 2.14 -6.70 7.60
CA GLN A 53 2.92 -5.47 7.64
C GLN A 53 3.09 -4.89 6.23
N GLN A 54 3.48 -5.72 5.25
CA GLN A 54 3.61 -5.30 3.86
C GLN A 54 2.30 -4.72 3.32
N GLN A 55 1.18 -5.38 3.54
CA GLN A 55 -0.13 -4.88 3.11
C GLN A 55 -0.49 -3.52 3.71
N ILE A 56 -0.17 -3.33 5.00
CA ILE A 56 -0.41 -2.07 5.70
C ILE A 56 0.48 -0.96 5.10
N GLU A 57 1.76 -1.25 4.87
CA GLU A 57 2.71 -0.31 4.25
C GLU A 57 2.29 0.06 2.83
N ASP A 58 1.85 -0.91 2.02
CA ASP A 58 1.36 -0.66 0.65
C ASP A 58 0.10 0.21 0.66
N THR A 59 -0.82 -0.02 1.61
CA THR A 59 -2.03 0.80 1.77
C THR A 59 -1.69 2.24 2.10
N TYR A 60 -0.77 2.47 3.05
CA TYR A 60 -0.35 3.84 3.40
C TYR A 60 0.42 4.52 2.26
N TRP A 61 1.25 3.77 1.54
CA TRP A 61 1.98 4.27 0.38
C TRP A 61 1.04 4.75 -0.73
N GLU A 62 0.00 3.99 -1.02
CA GLU A 62 -1.04 4.34 -2.00
C GLU A 62 -1.87 5.55 -1.55
N GLU A 63 -2.28 5.58 -0.28
CA GLU A 63 -3.05 6.69 0.29
C GLU A 63 -2.25 8.01 0.25
N GLU A 64 -0.96 7.97 0.59
CA GLU A 64 -0.11 9.16 0.60
C GLU A 64 0.19 9.70 -0.80
N ARG A 65 0.38 8.84 -1.80
CA ARG A 65 0.77 9.26 -3.15
C ARG A 65 -0.40 9.56 -4.07
N TYR A 66 -1.42 8.70 -4.10
CA TYR A 66 -2.40 8.71 -5.19
C TYR A 66 -3.79 9.15 -4.73
N THR A 67 -4.19 8.76 -3.52
CA THR A 67 -5.55 9.07 -3.02
C THR A 67 -5.71 10.52 -2.56
N LYS A 68 -4.62 11.17 -2.11
CA LYS A 68 -4.68 12.54 -1.59
C LYS A 68 -4.64 13.57 -2.71
N VAL A 69 -5.68 14.39 -2.77
CA VAL A 69 -5.76 15.53 -3.69
C VAL A 69 -4.98 16.72 -3.11
N PRO A 70 -3.96 17.25 -3.82
CA PRO A 70 -3.23 18.42 -3.37
C PRO A 70 -4.06 19.70 -3.54
N ILE A 71 -3.85 20.65 -2.61
CA ILE A 71 -4.36 22.01 -2.71
C ILE A 71 -3.18 22.90 -3.09
N LEU A 72 -3.16 23.36 -4.32
CA LEU A 72 -2.14 24.23 -4.87
C LEU A 72 -2.38 25.70 -4.49
N ASP A 73 -1.28 26.44 -4.46
CA ASP A 73 -1.25 27.88 -4.24
C ASP A 73 -1.85 28.63 -5.44
N PRO A 74 -2.33 29.87 -5.23
CA PRO A 74 -2.84 30.67 -6.33
C PRO A 74 -1.76 30.83 -7.39
N VAL A 75 -2.13 30.56 -8.64
CA VAL A 75 -1.22 30.65 -9.77
C VAL A 75 -1.09 32.14 -10.15
N GLU A 76 0.03 32.76 -9.80
CA GLU A 76 0.33 34.15 -10.12
C GLU A 76 0.96 34.27 -11.53
N GLY A 77 0.22 34.85 -12.48
CA GLY A 77 0.76 35.27 -13.77
C GLY A 77 -0.05 34.85 -15.00
N GLU A 78 -0.05 35.69 -16.05
CA GLU A 78 -0.73 35.46 -17.34
C GLU A 78 -0.15 34.27 -18.14
N ASN A 79 1.01 33.73 -17.74
CA ASN A 79 1.78 32.73 -18.49
C ASN A 79 1.96 31.38 -17.78
N ALA A 80 1.33 31.18 -16.61
CA ALA A 80 1.40 29.86 -16.00
C ALA A 80 0.58 28.87 -16.83
N PRO A 81 1.16 27.73 -17.24
CA PRO A 81 0.45 26.76 -18.05
C PRO A 81 -0.73 26.24 -17.24
N LEU A 82 -1.94 26.58 -17.68
CA LEU A 82 -3.19 26.10 -17.12
C LEU A 82 -3.46 24.63 -17.49
N PHE A 83 -2.39 23.89 -17.81
CA PHE A 83 -2.43 22.51 -18.28
C PHE A 83 -2.00 21.58 -17.15
N CYS A 84 -2.52 20.36 -17.17
CA CYS A 84 -2.11 19.32 -16.22
C CYS A 84 -0.61 19.01 -16.43
N LEU A 85 0.23 19.41 -15.47
CA LEU A 85 1.69 19.29 -15.57
C LEU A 85 2.19 17.86 -15.29
N ASP A 86 1.46 17.13 -14.45
CA ASP A 86 1.88 15.83 -13.96
C ASP A 86 0.99 14.73 -14.57
N PRO A 87 1.49 13.99 -15.57
CA PRO A 87 0.84 12.77 -16.03
C PRO A 87 0.96 11.66 -14.97
N PRO A 88 0.03 10.68 -14.96
CA PRO A 88 0.08 9.55 -14.04
C PRO A 88 1.41 8.79 -14.14
N SER A 89 1.95 8.42 -12.99
CA SER A 89 3.17 7.63 -12.93
C SER A 89 2.92 6.22 -13.44
N SER A 90 3.92 5.59 -14.05
CA SER A 90 3.81 4.19 -14.49
C SER A 90 3.46 3.24 -13.32
N ASP A 91 3.93 3.54 -12.12
CA ASP A 91 3.64 2.76 -10.90
C ASP A 91 2.15 2.85 -10.51
N GLU A 92 1.57 4.04 -10.64
CA GLU A 92 0.15 4.30 -10.39
C GLU A 92 -0.72 3.55 -11.38
N VAL A 93 -0.38 3.64 -12.67
CA VAL A 93 -1.07 2.90 -13.74
C VAL A 93 -1.05 1.40 -13.43
N MET A 94 0.09 0.85 -13.00
CA MET A 94 0.20 -0.57 -12.69
C MET A 94 -0.59 -1.00 -11.45
N ARG A 95 -0.70 -0.15 -10.43
CA ARG A 95 -1.51 -0.43 -9.23
C ARG A 95 -3.01 -0.28 -9.47
N SER A 96 -3.39 0.63 -10.36
CA SER A 96 -4.81 0.85 -10.73
C SER A 96 -5.42 -0.26 -11.58
N LEU A 97 -4.61 -1.21 -12.08
CA LEU A 97 -5.10 -2.38 -12.80
C LEU A 97 -5.97 -3.25 -11.88
N PRO A 98 -7.11 -3.79 -12.37
CA PRO A 98 -8.04 -4.56 -11.55
C PRO A 98 -7.47 -5.90 -11.05
N ASP A 99 -6.53 -6.47 -11.81
CA ASP A 99 -5.82 -7.69 -11.45
C ASP A 99 -4.49 -7.32 -10.78
N SER A 100 -4.25 -7.84 -9.56
CA SER A 100 -2.99 -7.60 -8.84
C SER A 100 -1.81 -8.23 -9.57
N ALA A 101 -0.72 -7.46 -9.69
CA ALA A 101 0.53 -7.94 -10.28
C ALA A 101 1.28 -8.93 -9.37
N GLU A 102 0.85 -9.08 -8.11
CA GLU A 102 1.46 -9.92 -7.08
C GLU A 102 1.40 -11.42 -7.41
N GLY A 103 0.58 -11.81 -8.39
CA GLY A 103 0.49 -13.18 -8.86
C GLY A 103 -0.12 -14.13 -7.82
N GLY A 104 -0.29 -15.39 -8.21
CA GLY A 104 -0.79 -16.42 -7.29
C GLY A 104 0.34 -17.06 -6.47
N LEU A 105 0.07 -18.26 -5.97
CA LEU A 105 1.02 -19.00 -5.15
C LEU A 105 2.19 -19.52 -5.98
N ALA A 106 3.41 -19.11 -5.60
CA ALA A 106 4.65 -19.57 -6.21
C ALA A 106 4.67 -21.09 -6.39
N PHE A 107 5.09 -21.53 -7.57
CA PHE A 107 5.14 -22.92 -8.04
C PHE A 107 3.80 -23.64 -8.20
N ILE A 108 2.65 -23.05 -7.83
CA ILE A 108 1.34 -23.70 -7.98
C ILE A 108 0.52 -23.03 -9.09
N ALA A 109 0.29 -21.73 -8.96
CA ALA A 109 -0.45 -20.92 -9.91
C ALA A 109 0.15 -19.52 -9.91
N GLU A 110 0.88 -19.19 -10.95
CA GLU A 110 1.57 -17.91 -11.11
C GLU A 110 0.98 -17.19 -12.31
N THR A 111 0.79 -15.88 -12.17
CA THR A 111 0.36 -15.00 -13.26
C THR A 111 1.41 -13.93 -13.40
N PHE A 112 2.02 -13.83 -14.58
CA PHE A 112 3.03 -12.83 -14.89
C PHE A 112 2.48 -11.87 -15.95
N ARG A 113 2.92 -10.61 -15.85
CA ARG A 113 2.78 -9.61 -16.92
C ARG A 113 4.15 -9.31 -17.48
N ASN A 114 4.38 -9.65 -18.73
CA ASN A 114 5.64 -9.42 -19.42
C ASN A 114 5.48 -8.30 -20.47
N ASN A 115 6.60 -7.68 -20.85
CA ASN A 115 6.67 -6.68 -21.93
C ASN A 115 5.65 -5.53 -21.82
N VAL A 116 5.42 -5.04 -20.59
CA VAL A 116 4.45 -3.97 -20.34
C VAL A 116 4.82 -2.70 -21.11
N ARG A 117 3.87 -2.17 -21.88
CA ARG A 117 3.96 -0.88 -22.58
C ARG A 117 2.76 -0.03 -22.18
N ILE A 118 3.03 1.16 -21.66
CA ILE A 118 2.00 2.07 -21.19
C ILE A 118 1.97 3.28 -22.12
N VAL A 119 0.79 3.60 -22.64
CA VAL A 119 0.52 4.82 -23.41
C VAL A 119 -0.46 5.66 -22.62
N VAL A 120 -0.03 6.87 -22.26
CA VAL A 120 -0.83 7.83 -21.47
C VAL A 120 -1.31 8.94 -22.40
N GLU A 121 -2.62 9.14 -22.46
CA GLU A 121 -3.28 10.16 -23.30
C GLU A 121 -4.12 11.08 -22.40
N PRO A 122 -3.91 12.41 -22.41
CA PRO A 122 -4.81 13.34 -21.74
C PRO A 122 -6.12 13.46 -22.54
N ILE A 123 -7.26 13.27 -21.88
CA ILE A 123 -8.60 13.41 -22.49
C ILE A 123 -9.22 14.75 -22.15
N VAL A 124 -9.14 15.15 -20.87
CA VAL A 124 -9.79 16.35 -20.36
C VAL A 124 -8.79 17.13 -19.54
N ASP A 125 -8.70 18.40 -19.87
CA ASP A 125 -7.93 19.40 -19.16
C ASP A 125 -8.80 20.66 -19.12
N ARG A 126 -9.43 20.91 -17.97
CA ARG A 126 -10.32 22.07 -17.79
C ARG A 126 -10.31 22.56 -16.34
N VAL A 127 -10.22 23.87 -16.18
CA VAL A 127 -10.32 24.51 -14.87
C VAL A 127 -11.70 25.12 -14.68
N ASP A 128 -12.38 24.72 -13.61
CA ASP A 128 -13.67 25.26 -13.22
C ASP A 128 -13.56 26.71 -12.71
N GLU A 129 -14.73 27.34 -12.59
CA GLU A 129 -14.90 28.62 -11.92
C GLU A 129 -14.60 28.49 -10.41
N CYS A 130 -14.28 29.61 -9.77
CA CYS A 130 -13.99 29.65 -8.35
C CYS A 130 -15.25 29.30 -7.53
N ARG A 131 -15.17 28.26 -6.70
CA ARG A 131 -16.23 27.83 -5.78
C ARG A 131 -15.70 27.77 -4.35
N PHE A 132 -16.63 27.84 -3.40
CA PHE A 132 -16.30 27.73 -1.99
C PHE A 132 -16.28 26.27 -1.55
N TYR A 133 -15.11 25.77 -1.15
CA TYR A 133 -14.91 24.45 -0.57
C TYR A 133 -14.71 24.58 0.96
N PRO A 134 -15.45 23.86 1.82
CA PRO A 134 -15.41 24.07 3.27
C PRO A 134 -14.02 23.95 3.94
N LEU A 135 -13.15 23.08 3.41
CA LEU A 135 -11.80 22.84 3.97
C LEU A 135 -10.68 23.63 3.28
N ALA A 136 -10.87 24.01 2.01
CA ALA A 136 -9.85 24.68 1.20
C ALA A 136 -10.10 26.19 1.02
N GLY A 137 -11.32 26.66 1.30
CA GLY A 137 -11.74 28.03 1.04
C GLY A 137 -12.16 28.25 -0.43
N PRO A 138 -12.01 29.48 -0.96
CA PRO A 138 -12.28 29.76 -2.37
C PRO A 138 -11.20 29.11 -3.26
N ALA A 139 -11.59 28.07 -4.00
CA ALA A 139 -10.69 27.33 -4.89
C ALA A 139 -11.37 27.01 -6.24
N ARG A 140 -10.55 26.82 -7.27
CA ARG A 140 -10.93 26.32 -8.59
C ARG A 140 -10.56 24.85 -8.66
N LEU A 141 -11.46 24.02 -9.16
CA LEU A 141 -11.16 22.61 -9.41
C LEU A 141 -10.58 22.46 -10.81
N HIS A 142 -9.38 21.90 -10.89
CA HIS A 142 -8.77 21.52 -12.15
C HIS A 142 -9.05 20.04 -12.40
N HIS A 143 -9.82 19.76 -13.46
CA HIS A 143 -10.13 18.39 -13.87
C HIS A 143 -9.08 17.91 -14.86
N CYS A 144 -8.38 16.85 -14.49
CA CYS A 144 -7.32 16.25 -15.28
C CYS A 144 -7.62 14.76 -15.47
N HIS A 145 -8.21 14.41 -16.62
CA HIS A 145 -8.55 13.02 -16.91
C HIS A 145 -7.58 12.42 -17.91
N TYR A 146 -6.95 11.33 -17.52
CA TYR A 146 -6.03 10.59 -18.35
C TYR A 146 -6.61 9.23 -18.72
N LYS A 147 -6.39 8.83 -19.96
CA LYS A 147 -6.59 7.47 -20.42
C LYS A 147 -5.25 6.80 -20.59
N CYS A 148 -5.04 5.76 -19.83
CA CYS A 148 -3.85 4.94 -19.86
C CYS A 148 -4.20 3.63 -20.56
N THR A 149 -3.56 3.36 -21.69
CA THR A 149 -3.67 2.07 -22.38
C THR A 149 -2.44 1.25 -22.07
N VAL A 150 -2.63 0.11 -21.42
CA VAL A 150 -1.58 -0.81 -21.00
C VAL A 150 -1.63 -2.03 -21.91
N TYR A 151 -0.57 -2.22 -22.68
CA TYR A 151 -0.34 -3.43 -23.49
C TYR A 151 0.61 -4.34 -22.72
N TYR A 152 0.26 -5.61 -22.54
CA TYR A 152 1.12 -6.56 -21.85
C TYR A 152 0.86 -8.00 -22.28
N ASP A 153 1.87 -8.85 -22.12
CA ASP A 153 1.76 -10.29 -22.36
C ASP A 153 1.42 -10.97 -21.03
N LYS A 154 0.23 -11.55 -20.92
CA LYS A 154 -0.26 -12.26 -19.73
C LYS A 154 0.16 -13.73 -19.81
N THR A 155 1.11 -14.14 -18.98
CA THR A 155 1.52 -15.54 -18.85
C THR A 155 0.89 -16.14 -17.60
N ILE A 156 -0.09 -17.01 -17.77
CA ILE A 156 -0.69 -17.79 -16.68
C ILE A 156 -0.04 -19.17 -16.67
N ARG A 157 0.65 -19.50 -15.58
CA ARG A 157 1.32 -20.78 -15.39
C ARG A 157 0.73 -21.49 -14.18
N SER A 158 0.19 -22.68 -14.39
CA SER A 158 -0.17 -23.59 -13.30
C SER A 158 0.70 -24.84 -13.39
N THR A 159 1.35 -25.23 -12.30
CA THR A 159 2.18 -26.46 -12.29
C THR A 159 1.45 -27.63 -11.60
N TRP A 160 0.41 -27.35 -10.81
CA TRP A 160 -0.39 -28.35 -10.08
C TRP A 160 -1.87 -27.96 -10.09
N PRO A 161 -2.83 -28.90 -10.24
CA PRO A 161 -2.69 -30.36 -10.33
C PRO A 161 -2.33 -30.89 -11.73
N ILE A 162 -2.54 -30.09 -12.77
CA ILE A 162 -2.18 -30.43 -14.16
C ILE A 162 -1.35 -29.26 -14.70
N PRO A 163 -0.12 -29.50 -15.20
CA PRO A 163 0.73 -28.44 -15.69
C PRO A 163 0.13 -27.82 -16.96
N PHE A 164 -0.03 -26.50 -16.94
CA PHE A 164 -0.59 -25.71 -18.02
C PHE A 164 0.11 -24.35 -18.07
N THR A 165 0.36 -23.87 -19.27
CA THR A 165 0.93 -22.54 -19.52
C THR A 165 0.15 -21.92 -20.66
N HIS A 166 -0.30 -20.68 -20.45
CA HIS A 166 -1.04 -19.90 -21.43
C HIS A 166 -0.47 -18.50 -21.48
N GLU A 167 -0.17 -18.07 -22.69
CA GLU A 167 0.36 -16.76 -23.01
C GLU A 167 -0.69 -16.06 -23.88
N ASP A 168 -1.09 -14.86 -23.47
CA ASP A 168 -2.09 -14.07 -24.18
C ASP A 168 -1.64 -12.61 -24.25
N GLU A 169 -1.85 -11.97 -25.39
CA GLU A 169 -1.57 -10.55 -25.58
C GLU A 169 -2.80 -9.76 -25.12
N ALA A 170 -2.71 -9.15 -23.94
CA ALA A 170 -3.79 -8.40 -23.33
C ALA A 170 -3.61 -6.89 -23.49
N THR A 171 -4.72 -6.19 -23.67
CA THR A 171 -4.77 -4.73 -23.66
C THR A 171 -5.82 -4.28 -22.66
N GLU A 172 -5.42 -3.46 -21.71
CA GLU A 172 -6.31 -2.87 -20.71
C GLU A 172 -6.30 -1.35 -20.82
N VAL A 173 -7.48 -0.75 -20.68
CA VAL A 173 -7.65 0.71 -20.71
C VAL A 173 -8.14 1.15 -19.34
N ILE A 174 -7.39 2.05 -18.72
CA ILE A 174 -7.65 2.60 -17.41
C ILE A 174 -7.88 4.10 -17.55
N TYR A 175 -8.87 4.62 -16.84
CA TYR A 175 -9.10 6.04 -16.70
C TYR A 175 -8.65 6.47 -15.31
N ILE A 176 -7.74 7.44 -15.24
CA ILE A 176 -7.16 7.94 -14.00
C ILE A 176 -7.39 9.45 -13.94
N ASP A 177 -7.86 9.90 -12.78
CA ASP A 177 -8.25 11.28 -12.51
C ASP A 177 -7.20 11.92 -11.60
N HIS A 178 -6.56 12.99 -12.05
CA HIS A 178 -5.57 13.78 -11.31
C HIS A 178 -6.14 15.15 -10.94
N ASP A 179 -7.31 15.14 -10.34
CA ASP A 179 -7.99 16.37 -9.97
C ASP A 179 -7.26 17.05 -8.82
N HIS A 180 -7.08 18.37 -8.94
CA HIS A 180 -6.49 19.16 -7.87
C HIS A 180 -7.18 20.50 -7.70
N LEU A 181 -7.10 21.03 -6.48
CA LEU A 181 -7.70 22.32 -6.15
C LEU A 181 -6.64 23.40 -6.24
N ILE A 182 -6.95 24.49 -6.94
CA ILE A 182 -6.12 25.68 -7.03
C ILE A 182 -6.79 26.78 -6.23
N ARG A 183 -6.13 27.34 -5.22
CA ARG A 183 -6.70 28.45 -4.44
C ARG A 183 -6.91 29.68 -5.33
N CYS A 184 -8.07 30.32 -5.22
CA CYS A 184 -8.38 31.53 -6.00
C CYS A 184 -7.71 32.79 -5.43
N SER A 185 -7.43 32.78 -4.13
CA SER A 185 -6.82 33.89 -3.40
C SER A 185 -6.04 33.35 -2.21
N GLY A 186 -4.81 33.83 -2.01
CA GLY A 186 -3.94 33.52 -0.89
C GLY A 186 -2.86 34.60 -0.76
N PRO A 187 -2.13 34.68 0.36
CA PRO A 187 -0.93 35.53 0.44
C PRO A 187 0.09 35.08 -0.61
N ASP A 188 0.75 36.04 -1.24
CA ASP A 188 1.81 35.78 -2.23
C ASP A 188 2.83 34.79 -1.66
N ALA A 189 3.28 33.85 -2.49
CA ALA A 189 4.32 32.91 -2.11
C ALA A 189 5.58 33.69 -1.66
N PRO A 190 6.23 33.31 -0.54
CA PRO A 190 7.43 34.01 -0.04
C PRO A 190 8.64 33.87 -0.97
#